data_AF-A0A3S5C829-F1
#
_entry.id   AF-A0A3S5C829-F1
#
_cell.length_a   1.000
_cell.length_b   1.000
_cell.length_c   1.000
_cell.angle_alpha   90.00
_cell.angle_beta   90.00
_cell.angle_gamma   90.00
#
_symmetry.space_group_name_H-M   'P 1'
#
loop_
_entity.id
_entity.type
_entity.pdbx_description
1 polymer ?
#
loop_
_entity_poly.entity_id
_entity_poly.type
_entity_poly.pdbx_seq_one_letter_code
_entity_poly.pdbx_strand_id
1 'polypeptide(L)'
;MSQHYSAQQFAQRRVSPSQFIADKRGHLNPGQKKKSCDSPWGMHVNTWDMPCHLPGNNVDNPTARSSTGFKYLQKQKELALAAMDLAKTNKTKRSLAQAPGDRSNPDATIHPPSDLY
;
A
#
# COMPACT_ATOMS: atom_id res chain seq x y z
N MET A 1 7.20 -30.67 -15.11
CA MET A 1 6.65 -29.30 -14.93
C MET A 1 5.37 -29.45 -14.12
N SER A 2 5.40 -29.12 -12.83
CA SER A 2 4.27 -29.32 -11.91
C SER A 2 3.32 -28.13 -11.96
N GLN A 3 2.04 -28.38 -12.27
CA GLN A 3 0.97 -27.37 -12.30
C GLN A 3 0.58 -27.02 -10.86
N HIS A 4 0.85 -25.80 -10.41
CA HIS A 4 0.33 -25.29 -9.14
C HIS A 4 -1.11 -24.77 -9.38
N TYR A 5 -2.09 -25.64 -9.20
CA TYR A 5 -3.49 -25.21 -9.13
C TYR A 5 -3.70 -24.42 -7.84
N SER A 6 -4.15 -23.17 -7.94
CA SER A 6 -4.62 -22.40 -6.79
C SER A 6 -5.80 -23.12 -6.15
N ALA A 7 -5.73 -23.41 -4.85
CA ALA A 7 -6.80 -24.07 -4.12
C ALA A 7 -8.14 -23.36 -4.36
N GLN A 8 -9.15 -24.09 -4.84
CA GLN A 8 -10.53 -23.61 -4.88
C GLN A 8 -10.91 -23.16 -3.46
N GLN A 9 -11.20 -21.87 -3.29
CA GLN A 9 -11.78 -21.35 -2.06
C GLN A 9 -13.21 -21.88 -1.95
N PHE A 10 -13.42 -22.92 -1.16
CA PHE A 10 -14.76 -23.36 -0.82
C PHE A 10 -15.41 -22.36 0.14
N ALA A 11 -16.69 -22.04 -0.10
CA ALA A 11 -17.45 -21.17 0.78
C ALA A 11 -17.51 -21.79 2.19
N GLN A 12 -16.88 -21.15 3.16
CA GLN A 12 -16.91 -21.62 4.55
C GLN A 12 -18.31 -21.40 5.12
N ARG A 13 -18.90 -22.47 5.68
CA ARG A 13 -20.20 -22.42 6.35
C ARG A 13 -20.10 -21.55 7.61
N ARG A 14 -20.74 -20.39 7.59
CA ARG A 14 -20.86 -19.50 8.76
C ARG A 14 -22.17 -19.83 9.50
N VAL A 15 -22.10 -20.01 10.81
CA VAL A 15 -23.25 -20.40 11.67
C VAL A 15 -23.90 -19.20 12.35
N SER A 16 -23.28 -18.01 12.29
CA SER A 16 -23.78 -16.81 12.95
C SER A 16 -25.03 -16.23 12.26
N PRO A 17 -26.01 -15.71 13.03
CA PRO A 17 -27.12 -14.94 12.48
C PRO A 17 -26.63 -13.76 11.63
N SER A 18 -27.31 -13.51 10.50
CA SER A 18 -26.99 -12.39 9.61
C SER A 18 -27.72 -11.13 10.06
N GLN A 19 -27.02 -10.00 10.13
CA GLN A 19 -27.61 -8.69 10.43
C GLN A 19 -28.04 -8.00 9.13
N PHE A 20 -29.17 -7.28 9.18
CA PHE A 20 -29.61 -6.46 8.06
C PHE A 20 -28.77 -5.19 7.97
N ILE A 21 -28.10 -5.00 6.83
CA ILE A 21 -27.23 -3.84 6.56
C ILE A 21 -27.91 -2.72 5.77
N ALA A 22 -29.15 -2.95 5.32
CA ALA A 22 -29.91 -2.03 4.48
C ALA A 22 -31.35 -1.86 4.98
N ASP A 23 -31.98 -0.74 4.59
CA ASP A 23 -33.38 -0.42 4.85
C ASP A 23 -34.32 -1.18 3.91
N LYS A 24 -35.63 -1.04 4.15
CA LYS A 24 -36.69 -1.69 3.35
C LYS A 24 -36.77 -1.18 1.90
N ARG A 25 -36.14 -0.05 1.59
CA ARG A 25 -36.05 0.55 0.24
C ARG A 25 -34.76 0.16 -0.48
N GLY A 26 -33.87 -0.59 0.17
CA GLY A 26 -32.59 -1.03 -0.40
C GLY A 26 -31.40 -0.07 -0.15
N HIS A 27 -31.55 0.94 0.70
CA HIS A 27 -30.44 1.85 1.05
C HIS A 27 -29.62 1.30 2.20
N LEU A 28 -28.30 1.44 2.16
CA LEU A 28 -27.43 1.05 3.28
C LEU A 28 -27.75 1.87 4.54
N ASN A 29 -27.76 1.20 5.70
CA ASN A 29 -27.94 1.87 6.99
C ASN A 29 -26.83 2.90 7.24
N PRO A 30 -27.12 4.01 7.96
CA PRO A 30 -26.12 5.03 8.26
C PRO A 30 -24.93 4.41 9.00
N GLY A 31 -23.71 4.76 8.56
CA GLY A 31 -22.45 4.24 9.12
C GLY A 31 -21.97 2.89 8.54
N GLN A 32 -22.75 2.23 7.68
CA GLN A 32 -22.28 1.04 6.98
C GLN A 32 -21.27 1.40 5.89
N LYS A 33 -20.16 0.65 5.81
CA LYS A 33 -19.09 0.88 4.84
C LYS A 33 -19.60 0.64 3.42
N LYS A 34 -19.59 1.67 2.58
CA LYS A 34 -19.80 1.56 1.14
C LYS A 34 -18.55 0.92 0.53
N LYS A 35 -18.63 -0.38 0.18
CA LYS A 35 -17.48 -1.12 -0.36
C LYS A 35 -17.15 -0.74 -1.81
N SER A 36 -18.13 -0.30 -2.60
CA SER A 36 -17.88 0.24 -3.93
C SER A 36 -17.79 1.77 -3.84
N CYS A 37 -16.67 2.34 -4.25
CA CYS A 37 -16.50 3.79 -4.39
C CYS A 37 -17.66 4.35 -5.21
N ASP A 38 -18.45 5.25 -4.63
CA ASP A 38 -19.49 6.16 -5.17
C ASP A 38 -20.51 5.67 -6.23
N SER A 39 -20.33 4.49 -6.81
CA SER A 39 -21.09 3.89 -7.89
C SER A 39 -21.46 2.45 -7.51
N PRO A 40 -22.72 2.03 -7.74
CA PRO A 40 -23.16 0.65 -7.52
C PRO A 40 -22.52 -0.33 -8.52
N TRP A 41 -21.92 0.17 -9.60
CA TRP A 41 -21.20 -0.62 -10.59
C TRP A 41 -19.68 -0.68 -10.33
N GLY A 42 -19.19 -0.04 -9.25
CA GLY A 42 -17.76 0.07 -8.97
C GLY A 42 -17.03 0.84 -10.07
N MET A 43 -15.81 0.42 -10.41
CA MET A 43 -15.00 0.98 -11.51
C MET A 43 -15.39 0.42 -12.89
N HIS A 44 -16.59 -0.16 -13.04
CA HIS A 44 -17.02 -0.70 -14.32
C HIS A 44 -17.20 0.43 -15.34
N VAL A 45 -16.26 0.49 -16.27
CA VAL A 45 -16.36 1.22 -17.54
C VAL A 45 -17.00 0.30 -18.57
N ASN A 46 -17.87 0.86 -19.42
CA ASN A 46 -18.54 0.14 -20.50
C ASN A 46 -17.52 -0.57 -21.41
N THR A 47 -17.95 -1.58 -22.18
CA THR A 47 -17.10 -2.36 -23.09
C THR A 47 -16.22 -1.52 -24.03
N TRP A 48 -16.63 -0.27 -24.31
CA TRP A 48 -15.94 0.66 -25.20
C TRP A 48 -15.24 1.82 -24.48
N ASP A 49 -15.41 1.98 -23.17
CA ASP A 49 -14.69 2.98 -22.39
C ASP A 49 -13.41 2.38 -21.81
N MET A 50 -12.29 3.05 -22.07
CA MET A 50 -11.00 2.64 -21.52
C MET A 50 -11.00 2.92 -20.01
N PRO A 51 -10.67 1.94 -19.14
CA PRO A 51 -10.55 2.20 -17.71
C PRO A 51 -9.48 3.26 -17.47
N CYS A 52 -9.71 4.14 -16.49
CA CYS A 52 -8.74 5.16 -16.09
C CYS A 52 -7.36 4.57 -15.74
N HIS A 53 -7.33 3.29 -15.36
CA HIS A 53 -6.12 2.51 -15.17
C HIS A 53 -6.25 1.16 -15.86
N LEU A 54 -5.52 0.98 -16.97
CA LEU A 54 -5.22 -0.35 -17.48
C LEU A 54 -4.32 -1.03 -16.44
N PRO A 55 -4.65 -2.24 -15.94
CA PRO A 55 -3.68 -3.01 -15.19
C PRO A 55 -2.51 -3.24 -16.14
N GLY A 56 -1.40 -2.53 -15.92
CA GLY A 56 -0.23 -2.62 -16.78
C GLY A 56 0.14 -4.08 -16.97
N ASN A 57 0.61 -4.45 -18.16
CA ASN A 57 1.10 -5.81 -18.40
C ASN A 57 2.20 -6.07 -17.37
N ASN A 58 1.86 -6.85 -16.33
CA ASN A 58 2.80 -7.16 -15.27
C ASN A 58 4.04 -7.74 -15.95
N VAL A 59 5.20 -7.20 -15.62
CA VAL A 59 6.49 -7.64 -16.20
C VAL A 59 6.65 -9.16 -16.04
N ASP A 60 6.00 -9.70 -15.01
CA ASP A 60 5.93 -11.11 -14.63
C ASP A 60 4.78 -11.89 -15.31
N ASN A 61 4.15 -11.40 -16.38
CA ASN A 61 3.14 -12.16 -17.12
C ASN A 61 3.82 -13.21 -18.02
N PRO A 62 3.73 -14.52 -17.68
CA PRO A 62 4.45 -15.55 -18.41
C PRO A 62 3.87 -15.82 -19.81
N THR A 63 2.62 -15.45 -20.07
CA THR A 63 1.96 -15.70 -21.37
C THR A 63 2.25 -14.61 -22.41
N ALA A 64 2.76 -13.46 -21.98
CA ALA A 64 3.03 -12.31 -22.86
C ALA A 64 4.47 -12.26 -23.40
N ARG A 65 5.35 -13.20 -23.00
CA ARG A 65 6.79 -13.16 -23.32
C ARG A 65 7.36 -14.54 -23.60
N SER A 66 8.50 -14.57 -24.30
CA SER A 66 9.31 -15.78 -24.40
C SER A 66 9.88 -16.20 -23.04
N SER A 67 10.17 -17.49 -22.87
CA SER A 67 10.75 -18.04 -21.64
C SER A 67 12.09 -17.39 -21.28
N THR A 68 12.89 -17.00 -22.28
CA THR A 68 14.17 -16.30 -22.11
C THR A 68 13.98 -14.87 -21.62
N GLY A 69 13.04 -14.12 -22.22
CA GLY A 69 12.72 -12.76 -21.82
C GLY A 69 12.14 -12.68 -20.41
N PHE A 70 11.29 -13.64 -20.04
CA PHE A 70 10.75 -13.75 -18.69
C PHE A 70 11.84 -13.94 -17.63
N LYS A 71 12.75 -14.90 -17.84
CA LYS A 71 13.88 -15.17 -16.93
C LYS A 71 14.80 -13.96 -16.77
N TYR A 72 15.06 -13.24 -17.86
CA TYR A 72 15.86 -12.01 -17.81
C TYR A 72 15.22 -10.97 -16.89
N LEU A 73 13.91 -10.71 -17.04
CA LEU A 73 13.20 -9.71 -16.25
C LEU A 73 13.09 -10.10 -14.78
N GLN A 74 12.89 -11.38 -14.48
CA GLN A 74 12.89 -11.89 -13.11
C GLN A 74 14.22 -11.63 -12.41
N LYS A 75 15.34 -11.90 -13.09
CA LYS A 75 16.68 -11.57 -12.58
C LYS A 75 16.86 -10.07 -12.33
N GLN A 76 16.39 -9.22 -13.25
CA GLN A 76 16.47 -7.76 -13.07
C GLN A 76 15.64 -7.28 -11.86
N LYS A 77 14.46 -7.85 -11.65
CA LYS A 77 13.60 -7.56 -10.50
C LYS A 77 14.29 -7.91 -9.18
N GLU A 78 14.92 -9.08 -9.09
CA GLU A 78 15.67 -9.51 -7.91
C GLU A 78 16.81 -8.55 -7.56
N LEU A 79 17.59 -8.13 -8.56
CA LEU A 79 18.65 -7.14 -8.38
C LEU A 79 18.12 -5.78 -7.89
N ALA A 80 17.00 -5.32 -8.46
CA ALA A 80 16.37 -4.06 -8.06
C ALA A 80 15.85 -4.12 -6.61
N LEU A 81 15.21 -5.22 -6.21
CA LEU A 81 14.75 -5.43 -4.83
C LEU A 81 15.92 -5.42 -3.85
N ALA A 82 16.99 -6.17 -4.16
CA ALA A 82 18.20 -6.22 -3.33
C ALA A 82 18.85 -4.83 -3.18
N ALA A 83 18.90 -4.03 -4.25
CA ALA A 83 19.42 -2.67 -4.20
C ALA A 83 18.55 -1.76 -3.31
N MET A 84 17.22 -1.88 -3.39
CA MET A 84 16.32 -1.12 -2.52
C MET A 84 16.46 -1.52 -1.05
N ASP A 85 16.64 -2.80 -0.75
CA ASP A 85 16.82 -3.25 0.63
C ASP A 85 18.17 -2.82 1.20
N LEU A 86 19.24 -2.84 0.40
CA LEU A 86 20.52 -2.24 0.77
C LEU A 86 20.38 -0.72 1.02
N ALA A 87 19.64 0.01 0.19
CA ALA A 87 19.41 1.44 0.38
C ALA A 87 18.62 1.72 1.68
N LYS A 88 17.60 0.92 2.00
CA LYS A 88 16.84 1.02 3.26
C LYS A 88 17.74 0.78 4.46
N THR A 89 18.53 -0.30 4.47
CA THR A 89 19.43 -0.62 5.58
C THR A 89 20.48 0.46 5.81
N ASN A 90 21.05 1.02 4.74
CA ASN A 90 21.99 2.14 4.83
C ASN A 90 21.35 3.42 5.37
N LYS A 91 20.10 3.73 5.01
CA LYS A 91 19.35 4.86 5.57
C LYS A 91 19.13 4.69 7.08
N THR A 92 18.72 3.50 7.52
CA THR A 92 18.52 3.18 8.94
C THR A 92 19.82 3.29 9.74
N LYS A 93 20.94 2.80 9.21
CA LYS A 93 22.25 2.92 9.87
C LYS A 93 22.70 4.37 10.00
N ARG A 94 22.50 5.21 8.97
CA ARG A 94 22.82 6.64 9.04
C ARG A 94 21.99 7.39 10.07
N SER A 95 20.69 7.09 10.19
CA SER A 95 19.85 7.71 11.22
C SER A 95 20.22 7.27 12.64
N LEU A 96 20.69 6.04 12.83
CA LEU A 96 21.12 5.54 14.15
C LEU A 96 22.48 6.11 14.57
N ALA A 97 23.37 6.39 13.62
CA ALA A 97 24.65 7.06 13.86
C ALA A 97 24.50 8.55 14.23
N GLN A 98 23.31 9.14 14.06
CA GLN A 98 22.99 10.52 14.38
C GLN A 98 22.09 10.60 15.62
N ALA A 99 22.52 10.05 16.75
CA ALA A 99 21.90 10.29 18.06
C ALA A 99 22.29 11.69 18.59
N PRO A 100 21.46 12.35 19.42
CA PRO A 100 21.41 13.80 19.53
C PRO A 100 22.67 14.37 20.21
N GLY A 101 23.43 15.18 19.49
CA GLY A 101 24.30 16.15 20.14
C GLY A 101 23.43 17.16 20.88
N ASP A 102 23.59 17.22 22.20
CA ASP A 102 23.01 18.24 23.08
C ASP A 102 23.19 19.62 22.46
N ARG A 103 22.08 20.22 22.00
CA ARG A 103 22.06 21.64 21.65
C ARG A 103 21.87 22.41 22.94
N SER A 104 22.93 22.62 23.70
CA SER A 104 22.96 23.71 24.68
C SER A 104 22.74 25.02 23.91
N ASN A 105 21.54 25.57 24.04
CA ASN A 105 21.12 26.81 23.41
C ASN A 105 21.98 27.98 23.94
N PRO A 106 22.79 28.68 23.14
CA PRO A 106 23.61 29.78 23.64
C PRO A 106 22.85 31.10 23.79
N ASP A 107 21.54 31.15 23.51
CA ASP A 107 20.78 32.40 23.43
C ASP A 107 19.72 32.54 24.55
N ALA A 108 20.17 32.39 25.80
CA ALA A 108 19.44 32.93 26.94
C ALA A 108 19.86 34.40 27.11
N THR A 109 19.12 35.31 26.47
CA THR A 109 19.23 36.74 26.73
C THR A 109 18.95 37.00 28.22
N ILE A 110 19.99 37.27 29.00
CA ILE A 110 19.88 37.69 30.41
C ILE A 110 19.58 39.20 30.40
N HIS A 111 18.33 39.58 30.61
CA HIS A 111 18.00 40.94 31.04
C HIS A 111 18.31 41.07 32.54
N PRO A 112 19.08 42.08 32.98
CA PRO A 112 19.28 42.33 34.40
C PRO A 112 17.97 42.87 35.03
N PRO A 113 17.68 42.54 36.30
CA PRO A 113 16.52 43.06 37.00
C PRO A 113 16.72 44.55 37.28
N SER A 114 15.78 45.39 36.83
CA SER A 114 15.76 46.81 37.15
C SER A 114 15.12 47.02 38.52
N ASP A 115 15.94 47.06 39.56
CA ASP A 115 15.58 47.63 40.86
C ASP A 115 16.65 48.67 41.26
N LEU A 116 16.17 49.80 41.79
CA LEU A 116 16.88 50.95 42.41
C LEU A 116 17.25 52.14 41.50
N TYR A 117 16.27 52.99 41.16
CA TYR A 117 16.06 54.34 41.74
C TYR A 117 14.84 55.02 41.11
#